data_AF-A0A3S1GSE9-F1
#
_entry.id   AF-A0A3S1GSE9-F1
#
_cell.length_a   1.000
_cell.length_b   1.000
_cell.length_c   1.000
_cell.angle_alpha   90.00
_cell.angle_beta   90.00
_cell.angle_gamma   90.00
#
_symmetry.space_group_name_H-M   'P 1'
#
loop_
_entity.id
_entity.type
_entity.pdbx_description
1 polymer ?
#
loop_
_entity_poly.entity_id
_entity_poly.type
_entity_poly.pdbx_seq_one_letter_code
_entity_poly.pdbx_strand_id
1 'polypeptide(L)' 'VDDMLGLFGDFRPKFVKRYAELGEAAEAAIAAYAQEVRERRFPAAEHVFGDAPKSLSAGEAA' A
#
# COMPACT_ATOMS: atom_id res chain seq x y z
N VAL A 1 17.07 6.76 7.10
CA VAL A 1 17.32 5.50 6.37
C VAL A 1 17.09 5.66 4.88
N ASP A 2 16.18 6.56 4.49
CA ASP A 2 15.78 6.81 3.10
C ASP A 2 16.93 7.13 2.13
N ASP A 3 17.89 7.97 2.54
CA ASP A 3 19.08 8.29 1.74
C ASP A 3 19.95 7.05 1.45
N MET A 4 20.05 6.14 2.42
CA MET A 4 20.80 4.89 2.27
C MET A 4 20.06 3.87 1.40
N LEU A 5 18.73 3.98 1.33
CA LEU A 5 17.86 3.10 0.53
C LEU A 5 17.60 3.66 -0.88
N GLY A 6 18.03 4.89 -1.17
CA GLY A 6 17.81 5.52 -2.48
C GLY A 6 16.34 5.78 -2.77
N LEU A 7 15.54 6.14 -1.76
CA LEU A 7 14.09 6.37 -1.93
C LEU A 7 13.76 7.70 -2.62
N PHE A 8 14.64 8.69 -2.57
CA PHE A 8 14.36 10.04 -3.08
C PHE A 8 15.50 10.58 -3.94
N GLY A 9 15.15 11.00 -5.16
CA GLY A 9 15.87 11.95 -6.00
C GLY A 9 17.28 11.58 -6.48
N ASP A 10 17.76 12.40 -7.41
CA ASP A 10 19.12 12.30 -7.96
C ASP A 10 20.20 12.82 -6.98
N PHE A 11 19.77 13.55 -5.94
CA PHE A 11 20.68 14.05 -4.93
C PHE A 11 21.13 12.94 -3.98
N ARG A 12 22.45 12.72 -3.92
CA ARG A 12 23.08 11.81 -2.97
C ARG A 12 24.11 12.58 -2.13
N PRO A 13 23.90 12.74 -0.81
CA PRO A 13 24.90 13.35 0.05
C PRO A 13 26.23 12.59 -0.03
N LYS A 14 27.35 13.31 -0.13
CA LYS A 14 28.69 12.72 -0.34
C LYS A 14 29.15 11.74 0.75
N PHE A 15 28.56 11.80 1.94
CA PHE A 15 28.87 10.95 3.09
C PHE A 15 27.92 9.75 3.23
N VAL A 16 26.94 9.61 2.33
CA VAL A 16 26.00 8.48 2.35
C VAL A 16 26.46 7.40 1.37
N LYS A 17 26.55 6.17 1.87
CA LYS A 17 26.62 4.96 1.03
C LYS A 17 25.20 4.47 0.77
N ARG A 18 24.80 4.40 -0.52
CA ARG A 18 23.57 3.73 -0.93
C ARG A 18 23.78 2.21 -0.89
N TYR A 19 22.80 1.52 -0.32
CA TYR A 19 22.72 0.08 -0.26
C TYR A 19 21.65 -0.48 -1.20
N ALA A 20 20.78 0.39 -1.72
CA ALA A 20 19.77 0.09 -2.74
C ALA A 20 19.39 1.38 -3.50
N GLU A 21 18.63 1.20 -4.60
CA GLU A 21 18.00 2.26 -5.39
C GLU A 21 16.49 1.99 -5.44
N LEU A 22 15.80 2.15 -4.30
CA LEU A 22 14.40 1.76 -4.17
C LEU A 22 13.40 2.77 -4.77
N GLY A 23 13.85 3.98 -5.13
CA GLY A 23 13.00 5.03 -5.69
C GLY A 23 12.26 4.59 -6.96
N GLU A 24 12.96 3.98 -7.92
CA GLU A 24 12.36 3.52 -9.19
C GLU A 24 11.31 2.43 -8.95
N ALA A 25 11.63 1.46 -8.08
CA ALA A 25 10.70 0.39 -7.73
C ALA A 25 9.46 0.93 -7.00
N ALA A 26 9.65 1.92 -6.12
CA ALA A 26 8.55 2.58 -5.44
C ALA A 26 7.66 3.34 -6.42
N GLU A 27 8.23 4.08 -7.37
CA GLU A 27 7.47 4.80 -8.40
C GLU A 27 6.61 3.84 -9.24
N ALA A 28 7.19 2.73 -9.71
CA ALA A 28 6.46 1.71 -10.45
C ALA A 28 5.32 1.08 -9.62
N ALA A 29 5.58 0.75 -8.36
CA ALA A 29 4.58 0.17 -7.46
C ALA A 29 3.42 1.15 -7.19
N ILE A 30 3.73 2.43 -6.96
CA ILE A 30 2.74 3.48 -6.75
C ILE A 30 1.89 3.69 -8.00
N ALA A 31 2.49 3.70 -9.19
CA ALA A 31 1.78 3.82 -10.45
C ALA A 31 0.82 2.64 -10.68
N ALA A 32 1.28 1.40 -10.43
CA ALA A 32 0.47 0.20 -10.53
C ALA A 32 -0.72 0.22 -9.55
N TYR A 33 -0.47 0.56 -8.28
CA TYR A 33 -1.53 0.74 -7.29
C TYR A 33 -2.56 1.79 -7.74
N ALA A 34 -2.08 2.96 -8.17
CA ALA A 34 -2.96 4.04 -8.60
C ALA A 34 -3.80 3.65 -9.84
N GLN A 35 -3.24 2.84 -10.75
CA GLN A 35 -3.99 2.27 -11.86
C GLN A 35 -5.06 1.30 -11.37
N GLU A 36 -4.71 0.34 -10.51
CA GLU A 36 -5.65 -0.64 -9.98
C GLU A 36 -6.81 -0.01 -9.21
N VAL A 37 -6.56 1.06 -8.47
CA VAL A 37 -7.60 1.85 -7.78
C VAL A 37 -8.52 2.54 -8.79
N ARG A 38 -7.97 3.20 -9.81
CA ARG A 38 -8.77 3.89 -10.85
C ARG A 38 -9.65 2.91 -11.63
N GLU A 39 -9.14 1.72 -11.89
CA GLU A 39 -9.84 0.64 -12.56
C GLU A 39 -10.74 -0.19 -11.64
N ARG A 40 -10.77 0.12 -10.34
CA ARG A 40 -11.49 -0.65 -9.31
C ARG A 40 -11.14 -2.15 -9.27
N ARG A 41 -9.90 -2.48 -9.65
CA ARG A 41 -9.34 -3.83 -9.44
C ARG A 41 -8.85 -4.01 -8.01
N PHE A 42 -8.39 -2.91 -7.39
CA PHE A 42 -8.06 -2.86 -5.97
C PHE A 42 -9.05 -1.95 -5.22
N PRO A 43 -9.51 -2.33 -4.01
CA PRO A 43 -9.28 -3.63 -3.36
C PRO A 43 -10.06 -4.76 -4.05
N ALA A 44 -9.45 -5.94 -4.17
CA ALA A 44 -10.15 -7.16 -4.55
C ALA A 44 -10.88 -7.77 -3.32
N ALA A 45 -11.71 -8.79 -3.53
CA ALA A 45 -12.48 -9.43 -2.46
C ALA A 45 -11.61 -9.96 -1.30
N GLU A 46 -10.40 -10.42 -1.59
CA GLU A 46 -9.43 -10.89 -0.59
C GLU A 46 -8.81 -9.78 0.27
N HIS A 47 -8.93 -8.52 -0.17
CA HIS A 47 -8.40 -7.34 0.50
C HIS A 47 -9.45 -6.62 1.37
N VAL A 48 -10.67 -7.17 1.44
CA VAL A 48 -11.75 -6.63 2.27
C VAL A 48 -12.26 -7.70 3.22
N PHE A 49 -12.69 -7.29 4.41
CA PHE A 49 -13.52 -8.17 5.23
C PHE A 49 -14.88 -8.30 4.55
N GLY A 50 -15.41 -9.52 4.48
CA GLY A 50 -16.78 -9.72 4.00
C GLY A 50 -17.77 -9.07 4.96
N ASP A 51 -18.80 -8.41 4.42
CA ASP A 51 -19.99 -8.01 5.16
C ASP A 51 -20.78 -9.28 5.54
N ALA A 52 -20.27 -10.06 6.50
CA ALA A 52 -21.16 -10.94 7.24
C ALA A 52 -21.93 -10.04 8.21
N PRO A 53 -23.22 -9.75 7.99
CA PRO A 53 -24.01 -9.10 9.02
C PRO A 53 -23.90 -10.01 10.25
N LYS A 54 -23.43 -9.46 11.36
CA LYS A 54 -23.62 -10.11 12.66
C LYS A 54 -25.12 -10.23 12.81
N SER A 55 -25.66 -11.44 12.64
CA SER A 55 -27.08 -11.69 12.92
C SER A 55 -27.28 -11.35 14.39
N LEU A 56 -27.92 -10.21 14.65
CA LEU A 56 -28.47 -9.93 15.97
C LEU A 56 -29.56 -10.99 16.14
N SER A 57 -29.30 -12.01 16.94
CA SER A 57 -30.33 -12.95 17.36
C SER A 57 -31.42 -12.14 18.04
N ALA A 58 -32.58 -12.08 17.41
CA ALA A 58 -33.78 -11.56 18.04
C ALA A 58 -34.13 -12.47 19.24
N GLY A 59 -33.80 -12.01 20.43
CA GLY A 59 -34.14 -12.61 21.73
C GLY A 59 -33.53 -11.70 22.79
N GLU A 60 -34.26 -11.10 23.71
CA GLU A 60 -35.54 -11.47 24.31
C GLU A 60 -36.44 -10.24 24.46
N ALA A 61 -37.70 -10.41 24.08
CA ALA A 61 -38.79 -9.61 24.62
C ALA A 61 -39.04 -10.07 26.07
N ALA A 62 -38.96 -9.12 27.01
CA ALA A 62 -39.58 -9.20 28.32
C ALA A 62 -40.18 -7.83 28.66
#